data_AF-A0A811RIA0-F1
#
_entry.id   AF-A0A811RIA0-F1
#
_cell.length_a   1.000
_cell.length_b   1.000
_cell.length_c   1.000
_cell.angle_alpha   90.00
_cell.angle_beta   90.00
_cell.angle_gamma   90.00
#
_symmetry.space_group_name_H-M   'P 1'
#
loop_
_entity.id
_entity.type
_entity.pdbx_description
1 polymer ?
#
loop_
_entity_poly.entity_id
_entity_poly.type
_entity_poly.pdbx_seq_one_letter_code
_entity_poly.pdbx_strand_id
1 'polypeptide(L)' 'MEEQEEAGEEVVDVPSWLWGGMGMGRYAAAFEAHEVDAEVLPWLSMDDLRDMGIGAVGARRKLFCAIQRLTSQLPPRR' A
#
# COMPACT_ATOMS: atom_id res chain seq x y z
N MET A 1 30.22 -20.01 9.65
CA MET A 1 29.81 -18.78 8.95
C MET A 1 28.32 -18.91 8.80
N GLU A 2 27.57 -18.20 9.65
CA GLU A 2 26.13 -18.12 9.50
C GLU A 2 25.85 -17.28 8.26
N GLU A 3 25.49 -17.96 7.18
CA GLU A 3 24.81 -17.37 6.04
C GLU A 3 23.47 -16.89 6.58
N GLN A 4 23.46 -15.66 7.09
CA GLN A 4 22.25 -14.90 7.36
C GLN A 4 21.58 -14.72 6.01
N GLU A 5 20.62 -15.59 5.74
CA GLU A 5 19.73 -15.53 4.59
C GLU A 5 19.06 -14.15 4.61
N GLU A 6 19.51 -13.33 3.66
CA GLU A 6 18.96 -12.07 3.19
C GLU A 6 17.48 -11.96 3.57
N ALA A 7 17.17 -11.06 4.50
CA ALA A 7 15.79 -10.69 4.80
C ALA A 7 15.19 -10.16 3.49
N GLY A 8 14.49 -11.04 2.78
CA GLY A 8 13.87 -10.74 1.50
C GLY A 8 13.13 -9.44 1.67
N GLU A 9 13.58 -8.41 0.96
CA GLU A 9 12.90 -7.13 0.90
C GLU A 9 11.46 -7.46 0.51
N GLU A 10 10.54 -7.40 1.47
CA GLU A 10 9.14 -7.72 1.26
C GLU A 10 8.57 -6.57 0.41
N VAL A 11 8.88 -6.63 -0.88
CA VAL A 11 8.44 -5.67 -1.89
C VAL A 11 6.93 -5.83 -1.98
N VAL A 12 6.23 -4.86 -1.40
CA VAL A 12 4.78 -4.85 -1.36
C VAL A 12 4.28 -4.60 -2.78
N ASP A 13 3.91 -5.66 -3.50
CA ASP A 13 3.29 -5.50 -4.81
C ASP A 13 1.91 -4.83 -4.65
N VAL A 14 1.84 -3.53 -4.99
CA VAL A 14 0.65 -2.68 -4.79
C VAL A 14 -0.61 -3.29 -5.42
N PRO A 15 -0.56 -3.81 -6.66
CA PRO A 15 -1.68 -4.51 -7.27
C PRO A 15 -2.12 -5.73 -6.43
N SER A 16 -1.20 -6.65 -6.10
CA SER A 16 -1.50 -7.81 -5.25
C SER A 16 -2.06 -7.43 -3.88
N TRP A 17 -1.54 -6.36 -3.27
CA TRP A 17 -2.03 -5.84 -2.00
C TRP A 17 -3.47 -5.31 -2.10
N LEU A 18 -3.84 -4.66 -3.20
CA LEU A 18 -5.20 -4.18 -3.45
C LEU A 18 -6.20 -5.34 -3.68
N TRP A 19 -5.77 -6.41 -4.35
CA TRP A 19 -6.57 -7.63 -4.49
C TRP A 19 -6.64 -8.43 -3.19
N GLY A 20 -5.60 -8.38 -2.35
CA GLY A 20 -5.50 -9.09 -1.09
C GLY A 20 -6.51 -8.61 -0.03
N GLY A 21 -7.45 -9.49 0.34
CA GLY A 21 -8.33 -9.37 1.52
C GLY A 21 -9.33 -8.20 1.56
N MET A 22 -9.11 -7.13 0.81
CA MET A 22 -9.91 -5.90 0.86
C MET A 22 -10.86 -5.74 -0.32
N GLY A 23 -10.65 -6.49 -1.41
CA GLY A 23 -11.45 -6.37 -2.64
C GLY A 23 -11.34 -4.99 -3.29
N MET A 24 -10.18 -4.35 -3.17
CA MET A 24 -9.92 -3.00 -3.68
C MET A 24 -9.20 -2.98 -5.03
N GLY A 25 -9.04 -4.14 -5.68
CA GLY A 25 -8.39 -4.28 -6.98
C GLY A 25 -8.93 -3.38 -8.09
N ARG A 26 -10.18 -2.90 -7.99
CA ARG A 26 -10.73 -1.89 -8.93
C ARG A 26 -10.00 -0.55 -8.91
N TYR A 27 -9.23 -0.27 -7.86
CA TYR A 27 -8.44 0.94 -7.74
C TYR A 27 -6.99 0.75 -8.21
N ALA A 28 -6.56 -0.46 -8.60
CA ALA A 28 -5.19 -0.72 -9.03
C ALA A 28 -4.75 0.21 -10.16
N ALA A 29 -5.61 0.44 -11.15
CA ALA A 29 -5.34 1.37 -12.24
C ALA A 29 -5.13 2.82 -11.76
N ALA A 30 -5.80 3.25 -10.69
CA ALA A 30 -5.60 4.59 -10.12
C ALA A 30 -4.26 4.70 -9.38
N PHE A 31 -3.82 3.63 -8.73
CA PHE A 31 -2.50 3.58 -8.10
C PHE A 31 -1.39 3.59 -9.15
N GLU A 32 -1.52 2.79 -10.20
CA GLU A 32 -0.59 2.75 -11.32
C GLU A 32 -0.53 4.09 -12.08
N ALA A 33 -1.68 4.71 -12.37
CA ALA A 33 -1.75 6.00 -13.06
C ALA A 33 -1.13 7.16 -12.28
N HIS A 34 -1.05 7.04 -10.95
CA HIS A 34 -0.43 8.02 -10.06
C HIS A 34 0.98 7.60 -9.61
N GLU A 35 1.57 6.58 -10.26
CA GLU A 35 2.92 6.06 -9.97
C GLU A 35 3.11 5.71 -8.48
N VAL A 36 2.07 5.11 -7.88
CA VAL A 36 2.12 4.69 -6.48
C VAL A 36 2.74 3.30 -6.35
N ASP A 37 4.01 3.28 -5.94
CA ASP A 37 4.78 2.10 -5.60
C ASP A 37 4.70 1.71 -4.11
N ALA A 38 5.26 0.54 -3.78
CA ALA A 38 5.39 0.01 -2.43
C ALA A 38 6.03 1.00 -1.43
N GLU A 39 6.95 1.82 -1.93
CA GLU A 39 7.69 2.80 -1.12
C GLU A 39 6.85 4.02 -0.78
N VAL A 40 5.97 4.45 -1.69
CA VAL A 40 5.10 5.64 -1.52
C VAL A 40 3.74 5.29 -0.92
N LEU A 41 3.27 4.05 -1.11
CA LEU A 41 2.06 3.50 -0.51
C LEU A 41 1.91 3.79 1.00
N PRO A 42 2.93 3.57 1.87
CA PRO A 42 2.87 3.90 3.30
C PRO A 42 2.72 5.39 3.63
N TRP A 43 3.00 6.28 2.67
CA TRP A 43 2.96 7.72 2.88
C TRP A 43 1.66 8.37 2.41
N LEU A 44 0.77 7.61 1.76
CA LEU A 44 -0.48 8.14 1.26
C LEU A 44 -1.44 8.52 2.38
N SER A 45 -1.91 9.78 2.33
CA SER A 45 -2.94 10.30 3.22
C SER A 45 -4.35 10.08 2.68
N MET A 46 -5.37 10.39 3.51
CA MET A 46 -6.76 10.38 3.05
C MET A 46 -7.05 11.41 1.96
N ASP A 47 -6.25 12.48 1.85
CA ASP A 47 -6.41 13.48 0.80
C ASP A 47 -5.74 13.01 -0.49
N ASP A 48 -4.57 12.38 -0.41
CA ASP A 48 -3.92 11.78 -1.59
C ASP A 48 -4.81 10.72 -2.25
N LEU A 49 -5.41 9.83 -1.44
CA LEU A 49 -6.37 8.85 -1.95
C LEU A 49 -7.60 9.51 -2.60
N ARG A 50 -8.04 10.68 -2.12
CA ARG A 50 -9.14 11.43 -2.74
C ARG A 50 -8.70 11.96 -4.10
N ASP A 51 -7.50 12.54 -4.17
CA ASP A 51 -6.95 13.17 -5.37
C ASP A 51 -6.63 12.14 -6.46
N MET A 52 -6.31 10.90 -6.07
CA MET A 52 -6.22 9.73 -6.96
C MET A 52 -7.58 9.26 -7.54
N GLY A 53 -8.69 9.92 -7.20
CA GLY A 53 -10.02 9.59 -7.70
C GLY A 53 -10.83 8.66 -6.79
N ILE A 54 -10.37 8.35 -5.58
CA ILE A 54 -11.11 7.53 -4.61
C ILE A 54 -12.10 8.38 -3.82
N GLY A 55 -13.15 8.83 -4.52
CA GLY A 55 -14.21 9.66 -3.94
C GLY A 55 -15.03 8.95 -2.86
N ALA A 56 -15.21 7.62 -2.98
CA ALA A 56 -16.01 6.83 -2.05
C ALA A 56 -15.39 6.78 -0.64
N VAL A 57 -16.01 7.47 0.31
CA VAL A 57 -15.53 7.59 1.70
C VAL A 57 -15.26 6.23 2.35
N GLY A 58 -16.12 5.24 2.11
CA GLY A 58 -15.94 3.89 2.66
C GLY A 58 -14.73 3.15 2.07
N ALA A 59 -14.43 3.31 0.79
CA ALA A 59 -13.24 2.72 0.17
C ALA A 59 -11.96 3.42 0.66
N ARG A 60 -12.00 4.76 0.72
CA ARG A 60 -10.87 5.57 1.19
C ARG A 60 -10.48 5.23 2.62
N ARG A 61 -11.46 5.12 3.53
CA ARG A 61 -11.20 4.73 4.93
C ARG A 61 -10.62 3.31 5.02
N LYS A 62 -11.13 2.37 4.23
CA LYS A 62 -10.61 0.99 4.18
C LYS A 62 -9.15 0.95 3.71
N LEU A 63 -8.84 1.64 2.61
CA LEU A 63 -7.48 1.74 2.07
C LEU A 63 -6.54 2.40 3.06
N PHE A 64 -6.93 3.54 3.63
CA PHE A 64 -6.13 4.23 4.63
C PHE A 64 -5.84 3.33 5.85
N CYS A 65 -6.85 2.66 6.40
CA CYS A 65 -6.63 1.72 7.50
C CYS A 65 -5.69 0.56 7.14
N ALA A 66 -5.70 0.10 5.88
CA ALA A 66 -4.82 -0.96 5.44
C ALA A 66 -3.38 -0.48 5.23
N ILE A 67 -3.20 0.74 4.72
CA ILE A 67 -1.89 1.42 4.63
C ILE A 67 -1.28 1.55 6.02
N GLN A 68 -2.07 1.98 7.01
CA GLN A 68 -1.62 2.06 8.41
C GLN A 68 -1.22 0.70 9.02
N ARG A 69 -1.82 -0.40 8.55
CA ARG A 69 -1.42 -1.75 8.97
C ARG A 69 -0.13 -2.19 8.28
N LEU A 70 0.10 -1.73 7.05
CA LEU A 70 1.33 -2.00 6.31
C LEU A 70 2.52 -1.29 6.99
N THR A 71 2.35 0.00 7.34
CA THR A 71 3.38 0.79 8.05
C THR A 71 3.70 0.22 9.43
N SER A 72 2.73 -0.39 10.10
CA SER A 72 2.95 -1.09 11.37
C SER A 72 3.71 -2.42 11.24
N GLN A 73 3.72 -3.03 10.05
CA GLN A 73 4.36 -4.32 9.80
C GLN A 73 5.77 -4.14 9.20
N LEU A 74 6.02 -3.04 8.50
CA LEU A 74 7.35 -2.69 8.03
C LEU A 74 8.26 -2.32 9.21
N PRO A 75 9.43 -2.96 9.38
CA PRO A 75 10.39 -2.54 10.39
C PRO A 75 10.81 -1.08 10.10
N PRO A 76 11.03 -0.24 11.13
CA PRO A 76 11.52 1.11 10.91
C PRO A 76 12.87 1.02 10.19
N ARG A 77 12.92 1.46 8.93
CA ARG A 77 14.18 1.57 8.18
C ARG A 77 15.03 2.65 8.89
N ARG A 78 16.06 2.20 9.61
CA ARG A 78 17.04 3.04 10.34
C ARG A 78 18.04 3.67 9.39
#